data_AF-B6E5D3-F1
#
_entry.id   AF-B6E5D3-F1
#
_cell.length_a   1.000
_cell.length_b   1.000
_cell.length_c   1.000
_cell.angle_alpha   90.00
_cell.angle_beta   90.00
_cell.angle_gamma   90.00
#
_symmetry.space_group_name_H-M   'P 1'
#
loop_
_entity.id
_entity.type
_entity.pdbx_description
1 polymer ?
#
loop_
_entity_poly.entity_id
_entity_poly.type
_entity_poly.pdbx_seq_one_letter_code
_entity_poly.pdbx_strand_id
1 'polypeptide(L)'
;THGVNSTGSCSWKIYVKGGVVTWETQQTDYPRTRPDMPNHEPRGCSRGASYSWYLYSANRVKYPLVRGRLVRMWREARRTLGPVEAWTAIVEDPVKARSYKSVRGLGGFVRSSWDEVEEIIAAANVYTIRKHGPDRVVGFSPIPAMSMVSYAAGSRYLSLIGGVCMSFYDWYCDLPPSSPQTWGEQTDVPESADWYNSTFIMAWGSNVP
;
A
#
# COMPACT_ATOMS: atom_id res chain seq x y z
N THR A 1 7.27 13.73 4.32
CA THR A 1 7.48 12.97 3.06
C THR A 1 6.19 12.29 2.64
N HIS A 2 6.15 11.67 1.46
CA HIS A 2 4.98 10.98 0.91
C HIS A 2 5.30 9.52 0.59
N GLY A 3 4.56 8.58 1.18
CA GLY A 3 4.67 7.14 0.90
C GLY A 3 3.94 6.73 -0.38
N VAL A 4 4.37 7.28 -1.53
CA VAL A 4 3.78 7.03 -2.85
C VAL A 4 4.88 6.74 -3.88
N ASN A 5 4.66 5.74 -4.75
CA ASN A 5 5.62 5.32 -5.77
C ASN A 5 5.80 6.43 -6.83
N SER A 6 6.81 7.28 -6.62
CA SER A 6 7.03 8.49 -7.41
C SER A 6 8.50 8.81 -7.62
N THR A 7 9.41 7.99 -7.07
CA THR A 7 10.87 8.21 -6.94
C THR A 7 11.31 9.52 -6.24
N GLY A 8 10.37 10.41 -5.92
CA GLY A 8 10.67 11.75 -5.42
C GLY A 8 11.37 11.78 -4.05
N SER A 9 10.93 10.96 -3.08
CA SER A 9 11.50 10.93 -1.71
C SER A 9 11.66 12.33 -1.07
N CYS A 10 10.73 13.24 -1.36
CA CYS A 10 10.84 14.64 -0.95
C CYS A 10 10.44 14.82 0.52
N SER A 11 11.25 15.53 1.29
CA SER A 11 10.91 16.02 2.63
C SER A 11 10.04 17.28 2.56
N TRP A 12 9.08 17.40 3.48
CA TRP A 12 8.07 18.47 3.51
C TRP A 12 7.88 18.97 4.95
N LYS A 13 7.66 20.28 5.08
CA LYS A 13 7.17 20.96 6.28
C LYS A 13 5.65 20.82 6.29
N ILE A 14 5.11 20.16 7.32
CA ILE A 14 3.66 20.02 7.51
C ILE A 14 3.19 21.11 8.46
N TYR A 15 2.27 21.96 8.01
CA TYR A 15 1.77 23.08 8.82
C TYR A 15 0.51 22.66 9.56
N VAL A 16 0.54 22.85 10.88
CA VAL A 16 -0.60 22.65 11.77
C VAL A 16 -1.06 24.02 12.25
N LYS A 17 -2.34 24.34 12.02
CA LYS A 17 -2.97 25.59 12.46
C LYS A 17 -4.31 25.27 13.10
N GLY A 18 -4.53 25.73 14.33
CA GLY A 18 -5.75 25.41 15.07
C GLY A 18 -5.90 23.93 15.41
N GLY A 19 -4.79 23.20 15.58
CA GLY A 19 -4.79 21.77 15.90
C GLY A 19 -5.10 20.84 14.72
N VAL A 20 -5.24 21.38 13.50
CA VAL A 20 -5.45 20.60 12.28
C VAL A 20 -4.33 20.88 11.27
N VAL A 21 -4.00 19.88 10.46
CA VAL A 21 -3.08 20.06 9.33
C VAL A 21 -3.78 20.89 8.26
N THR A 22 -3.13 21.94 7.77
CA THR A 22 -3.74 22.87 6.81
C THR A 22 -3.09 22.81 5.44
N TRP A 23 -1.76 22.82 5.36
CA TRP A 23 -1.01 22.74 4.10
C TRP A 23 0.41 22.23 4.34
N GLU A 24 1.16 22.08 3.25
CA GLU A 24 2.58 21.72 3.27
C GLU A 24 3.40 22.64 2.36
N THR A 25 4.68 22.81 2.69
CA THR A 25 5.71 23.36 1.80
C THR A 25 6.93 22.46 1.85
N GLN A 26 7.78 22.47 0.82
CA GLN A 26 8.97 21.64 0.83
C GLN A 26 9.93 22.01 1.97
N GLN A 27 10.69 21.02 2.45
CA GLN A 27 11.91 21.25 3.20
C GLN A 27 13.04 21.63 2.24
N THR A 28 14.02 22.39 2.75
CA THR A 28 15.16 22.88 1.96
C THR A 28 16.50 22.62 2.67
N ASP A 29 16.48 21.76 3.69
CA ASP A 29 17.59 21.49 4.61
C ASP A 29 18.27 20.15 4.33
N TYR A 30 18.16 19.62 3.11
CA TYR A 30 18.94 18.46 2.70
C TYR A 30 20.44 18.74 2.88
N PRO A 31 21.25 17.75 3.28
CA PRO A 31 22.70 17.87 3.25
C PRO A 31 23.16 18.37 1.88
N ARG A 32 24.01 19.41 1.88
CA ARG A 32 24.49 20.04 0.66
C ARG A 32 25.32 19.06 -0.16
N THR A 33 25.23 19.20 -1.48
CA THR A 33 26.12 18.51 -2.41
C THR A 33 27.51 19.15 -2.38
N ARG A 34 28.44 18.65 -3.22
CA ARG A 34 29.78 19.24 -3.36
C ARG A 34 29.69 20.69 -3.84
N PRO A 35 30.70 21.55 -3.55
CA PRO A 35 30.65 22.97 -3.91
C PRO A 35 30.44 23.26 -5.40
N ASP A 36 30.82 22.34 -6.27
CA ASP A 36 30.72 22.41 -7.73
C ASP A 36 29.41 21.83 -8.30
N MET A 37 28.51 21.34 -7.45
CA MET A 37 27.21 20.77 -7.85
C MET A 37 26.04 21.57 -7.28
N PRO A 38 24.88 21.61 -7.98
CA PRO A 38 23.66 22.17 -7.42
C PRO A 38 23.17 21.33 -6.23
N ASN A 39 22.49 21.96 -5.28
CA ASN A 39 21.83 21.27 -4.18
C ASN A 39 20.49 20.68 -4.62
N HIS A 40 19.97 19.72 -3.85
CA HIS A 40 18.69 19.05 -4.13
C HIS A 40 17.45 19.89 -3.81
N GLU A 41 17.57 20.88 -2.93
CA GLU A 41 16.43 21.68 -2.51
C GLU A 41 15.84 22.49 -3.68
N PRO A 42 14.51 22.69 -3.74
CA PRO A 42 13.49 22.26 -2.77
C PRO A 42 12.89 20.87 -3.02
N ARG A 43 13.21 20.20 -4.15
CA ARG A 43 12.44 19.06 -4.68
C ARG A 43 10.92 19.35 -4.70
N GLY A 44 10.10 18.32 -4.52
CA GLY A 44 8.64 18.42 -4.47
C GLY A 44 7.98 18.36 -5.85
N CYS A 45 6.65 18.23 -5.86
CA CYS A 45 5.84 18.24 -7.08
C CYS A 45 4.41 18.67 -6.75
N SER A 46 3.64 19.02 -7.78
CA SER A 46 2.25 19.46 -7.62
C SER A 46 1.36 18.45 -6.89
N ARG A 47 1.60 17.14 -7.10
CA ARG A 47 0.85 16.07 -6.43
C ARG A 47 1.15 16.04 -4.93
N GLY A 48 2.41 16.21 -4.56
CA GLY A 48 2.83 16.29 -3.16
C GLY A 48 2.29 17.53 -2.44
N ALA A 49 2.18 18.66 -3.13
CA ALA A 49 1.65 19.91 -2.57
C ALA A 49 0.13 19.91 -2.33
N SER A 50 -0.57 18.88 -2.80
CA SER A 50 -2.02 18.70 -2.62
C SER A 50 -2.40 17.65 -1.59
N TYR A 51 -1.43 17.07 -0.88
CA TYR A 51 -1.66 15.89 -0.06
C TYR A 51 -2.47 16.21 1.20
N SER A 52 -2.32 17.40 1.79
CA SER A 52 -3.13 17.85 2.94
C SER A 52 -4.64 17.70 2.72
N TRP A 53 -5.10 17.83 1.47
CA TRP A 53 -6.51 17.69 1.11
C TRP A 53 -7.13 16.38 1.63
N TYR A 54 -6.39 15.27 1.56
CA TYR A 54 -6.91 13.95 1.89
C TYR A 54 -7.27 13.76 3.38
N LEU A 55 -6.71 14.58 4.29
CA LEU A 55 -6.86 14.36 5.72
C LEU A 55 -8.31 14.48 6.16
N TYR A 56 -9.03 15.46 5.61
CA TYR A 56 -10.41 15.79 6.00
C TYR A 56 -11.38 15.84 4.81
N SER A 57 -10.96 15.44 3.61
CA SER A 57 -11.83 15.44 2.43
C SER A 57 -13.02 14.48 2.59
N ALA A 58 -14.03 14.69 1.75
CA ALA A 58 -15.24 13.87 1.70
C ALA A 58 -14.94 12.38 1.42
N ASN A 59 -13.77 12.05 0.86
CA ASN A 59 -13.39 10.68 0.51
C ASN A 59 -12.51 9.99 1.56
N ARG A 60 -12.29 10.62 2.72
CA ARG A 60 -11.49 10.03 3.80
C ARG A 60 -12.20 8.80 4.39
N VAL A 61 -11.50 7.65 4.42
CA VAL A 61 -11.93 6.47 5.18
C VAL A 61 -11.76 6.76 6.68
N LYS A 62 -12.87 6.82 7.42
CA LYS A 62 -12.91 7.17 8.85
C LYS A 62 -13.07 5.97 9.78
N TYR A 63 -13.69 4.89 9.30
CA TYR A 63 -14.05 3.73 10.09
C TYR A 63 -13.78 2.44 9.30
N PRO A 64 -13.61 1.30 9.97
CA PRO A 64 -13.69 0.00 9.32
C PRO A 64 -15.03 -0.13 8.58
N LEU A 65 -14.95 -0.55 7.32
CA LEU A 65 -16.11 -0.77 6.46
C LEU A 65 -16.15 -2.24 6.04
N VAL A 66 -17.33 -2.84 6.12
CA VAL A 66 -17.57 -4.21 5.69
C VAL A 66 -18.79 -4.26 4.77
N ARG A 67 -18.84 -5.20 3.83
CA ARG A 67 -20.02 -5.36 2.98
C ARG A 67 -21.20 -5.79 3.85
N GLY A 68 -22.31 -5.05 3.81
CA GLY A 68 -23.48 -5.30 4.66
C GLY A 68 -24.02 -6.73 4.56
N ARG A 69 -23.98 -7.34 3.37
CA ARG A 69 -24.43 -8.73 3.16
C ARG A 69 -23.53 -9.76 3.88
N LEU A 70 -22.21 -9.54 3.90
CA LEU A 70 -21.28 -10.42 4.63
C LEU A 70 -21.49 -10.28 6.13
N VAL A 71 -21.49 -9.05 6.64
CA VAL A 71 -21.53 -8.84 8.10
C VAL A 71 -22.86 -9.27 8.72
N ARG A 72 -23.98 -9.21 7.98
CA ARG A 72 -25.25 -9.77 8.45
C ARG A 72 -25.17 -11.28 8.68
N MET A 73 -24.57 -12.02 7.73
CA MET A 73 -24.39 -13.47 7.87
C MET A 73 -23.39 -13.80 8.99
N TRP A 74 -22.32 -13.01 9.09
CA TRP A 74 -21.33 -13.14 10.18
C TRP A 74 -21.98 -12.99 11.55
N ARG A 75 -22.71 -11.89 11.77
CA ARG A 75 -23.39 -11.62 13.05
C ARG A 75 -24.43 -12.68 13.39
N GLU A 76 -25.17 -13.20 12.40
CA GLU A 76 -26.11 -14.29 12.62
C GLU A 76 -25.40 -15.56 13.08
N ALA A 77 -24.35 -15.97 12.38
CA ALA A 77 -23.59 -17.17 12.71
C ALA A 77 -22.89 -17.04 14.08
N ARG A 78 -22.34 -15.87 14.41
CA ARG A 78 -21.65 -15.61 15.68
C ARG A 78 -22.56 -15.64 16.92
N ARG A 79 -23.88 -15.70 16.76
CA ARG A 79 -24.80 -15.89 17.91
C ARG A 79 -24.63 -17.25 18.58
N THR A 80 -24.28 -18.28 17.82
CA THR A 80 -24.22 -19.66 18.31
C THR A 80 -22.90 -20.35 18.02
N LEU A 81 -22.13 -19.88 17.03
CA LEU A 81 -20.87 -20.49 16.60
C LEU A 81 -19.66 -19.69 17.05
N GLY A 82 -18.55 -20.38 17.28
CA GLY A 82 -17.22 -19.76 17.39
C GLY A 82 -16.79 -19.07 16.09
N PRO A 83 -15.76 -18.19 16.12
CA PRO A 83 -15.40 -17.38 14.96
C PRO A 83 -15.03 -18.19 13.71
N VAL A 84 -14.24 -19.25 13.86
CA VAL A 84 -13.80 -20.09 12.74
C VAL A 84 -14.96 -20.92 12.19
N GLU A 85 -15.82 -21.45 13.06
CA GLU A 85 -17.02 -22.19 12.69
C GLU A 85 -18.04 -21.29 11.98
N ALA A 86 -18.20 -20.05 12.46
CA ALA A 86 -19.04 -19.05 11.83
C ALA A 86 -18.55 -18.70 10.42
N TRP A 87 -17.25 -18.52 10.22
CA TRP A 87 -16.67 -18.31 8.89
C TRP A 87 -16.91 -19.52 7.98
N THR A 88 -16.61 -20.74 8.48
CA THR A 88 -16.84 -22.02 7.79
C THR A 88 -18.27 -22.12 7.27
N ALA A 89 -19.26 -21.87 8.13
CA ALA A 89 -20.69 -21.95 7.80
C ALA A 89 -21.16 -20.94 6.73
N ILE A 90 -20.37 -19.91 6.45
CA ILE A 90 -20.64 -18.91 5.41
C ILE A 90 -19.93 -19.27 4.11
N VAL A 91 -18.65 -19.66 4.17
CA VAL A 91 -17.84 -19.87 2.97
C VAL A 91 -18.01 -21.24 2.33
N GLU A 92 -18.41 -22.25 3.09
CA GLU A 92 -18.70 -23.60 2.57
C GLU A 92 -20.09 -23.71 1.95
N ASP A 93 -21.02 -22.81 2.30
CA ASP A 93 -22.32 -22.71 1.66
C ASP A 93 -22.19 -21.91 0.35
N PRO A 94 -22.35 -22.53 -0.84
CA PRO A 94 -22.16 -21.86 -2.11
C PRO A 94 -23.18 -20.73 -2.35
N VAL A 95 -24.38 -20.83 -1.77
CA VAL A 95 -25.42 -19.80 -1.88
C VAL A 95 -25.02 -18.58 -1.06
N LYS A 96 -24.64 -18.78 0.22
CA LYS A 96 -24.15 -17.69 1.07
C LYS A 96 -22.89 -17.06 0.51
N ALA A 97 -21.92 -17.86 0.09
CA ALA A 97 -20.67 -17.37 -0.48
C ALA A 97 -20.89 -16.55 -1.75
N ARG A 98 -21.73 -17.03 -2.67
CA ARG A 98 -22.10 -16.28 -3.88
C ARG A 98 -22.79 -14.97 -3.53
N SER A 99 -23.66 -14.97 -2.51
CA SER A 99 -24.49 -13.82 -2.17
C SER A 99 -23.68 -12.54 -1.92
N TYR A 100 -22.56 -12.60 -1.19
CA TYR A 100 -21.73 -11.42 -0.89
C TYR A 100 -20.64 -11.17 -1.94
N LYS A 101 -20.17 -12.23 -2.62
CA LYS A 101 -19.14 -12.12 -3.67
C LYS A 101 -19.67 -11.44 -4.93
N SER A 102 -20.89 -11.74 -5.37
CA SER A 102 -21.49 -11.19 -6.60
C SER A 102 -21.81 -9.70 -6.54
N VAL A 103 -21.78 -9.09 -5.35
CA VAL A 103 -22.08 -7.66 -5.14
C VAL A 103 -20.83 -6.84 -4.80
N ARG A 104 -19.62 -7.37 -5.07
CA ARG A 104 -18.37 -6.61 -4.96
C ARG A 104 -18.36 -5.52 -6.05
N GLY A 105 -18.12 -4.27 -5.65
CA GLY A 105 -18.19 -3.10 -6.54
C GLY A 105 -19.55 -2.42 -6.63
N LEU A 106 -20.60 -2.98 -6.02
CA LEU A 106 -21.99 -2.49 -6.16
C LEU A 106 -22.52 -1.74 -4.92
N GLY A 107 -21.65 -1.09 -4.15
CA GLY A 107 -22.05 -0.35 -2.93
C GLY A 107 -22.57 -1.23 -1.77
N GLY A 108 -23.18 -0.62 -0.75
CA GLY A 108 -23.68 -1.34 0.43
C GLY A 108 -22.60 -1.67 1.48
N PHE A 109 -21.61 -0.78 1.63
CA PHE A 109 -20.74 -0.80 2.80
C PHE A 109 -21.50 -0.33 4.03
N VAL A 110 -21.22 -0.95 5.17
CA VAL A 110 -21.71 -0.52 6.48
C VAL A 110 -20.52 -0.32 7.40
N ARG A 111 -20.67 0.64 8.34
CA ARG A 111 -19.70 0.87 9.40
C ARG A 111 -19.61 -0.37 10.30
N SER A 112 -18.38 -0.70 10.71
CA SER A 112 -18.05 -1.76 11.66
C SER A 112 -17.09 -1.22 12.73
N SER A 113 -16.63 -2.09 13.64
CA SER A 113 -15.58 -1.83 14.62
C SER A 113 -14.30 -2.57 14.25
N TRP A 114 -13.16 -2.18 14.86
CA TRP A 114 -11.91 -2.90 14.70
C TRP A 114 -12.03 -4.35 15.18
N ASP A 115 -12.56 -4.57 16.38
CA ASP A 115 -12.78 -5.91 16.94
C ASP A 115 -13.56 -6.84 15.98
N GLU A 116 -14.63 -6.33 15.35
CA GLU A 116 -15.45 -7.14 14.44
C GLU A 116 -14.70 -7.49 13.15
N VAL A 117 -14.00 -6.54 12.53
CA VAL A 117 -13.27 -6.83 11.28
C VAL A 117 -12.01 -7.66 11.51
N GLU A 118 -11.31 -7.45 12.63
CA GLU A 118 -10.12 -8.23 13.00
C GLU A 118 -10.49 -9.69 13.32
N GLU A 119 -11.58 -9.93 14.05
CA GLU A 119 -12.08 -11.29 14.31
C GLU A 119 -12.47 -12.01 13.00
N ILE A 120 -13.16 -11.31 12.08
CA ILE A 120 -13.51 -11.86 10.75
C ILE A 120 -12.25 -12.23 9.96
N ILE A 121 -11.26 -11.33 9.88
CA ILE A 121 -10.03 -11.54 9.12
C ILE A 121 -9.23 -12.70 9.72
N ALA A 122 -9.07 -12.73 11.04
CA ALA A 122 -8.34 -13.79 11.73
C ALA A 122 -9.03 -15.16 11.54
N ALA A 123 -10.36 -15.23 11.70
CA ALA A 123 -11.12 -16.46 11.49
C ALA A 123 -11.00 -16.96 10.04
N ALA A 124 -11.06 -16.05 9.06
CA ALA A 124 -10.89 -16.37 7.66
C ALA A 124 -9.50 -16.92 7.34
N ASN A 125 -8.46 -16.33 7.92
CA ASN A 125 -7.08 -16.79 7.75
C ASN A 125 -6.87 -18.15 8.41
N VAL A 126 -7.30 -18.34 9.65
CA VAL A 126 -7.19 -19.63 10.37
C VAL A 126 -7.90 -20.76 9.62
N TYR A 127 -9.14 -20.52 9.16
CA TYR A 127 -9.87 -21.51 8.35
C TYR A 127 -9.10 -21.85 7.07
N THR A 128 -8.64 -20.84 6.34
CA THR A 128 -7.96 -21.02 5.05
C THR A 128 -6.66 -21.80 5.23
N ILE A 129 -5.84 -21.42 6.20
CA ILE A 129 -4.58 -22.11 6.54
C ILE A 129 -4.86 -23.56 6.89
N ARG A 130 -5.81 -23.81 7.80
CA ARG A 130 -6.11 -25.16 8.30
C ARG A 130 -6.63 -26.08 7.20
N LYS A 131 -7.48 -25.57 6.31
CA LYS A 131 -8.16 -26.38 5.30
C LYS A 131 -7.38 -26.53 4.00
N HIS A 132 -6.67 -25.48 3.58
CA HIS A 132 -6.09 -25.37 2.24
C HIS A 132 -4.58 -25.15 2.22
N GLY A 133 -3.96 -24.87 3.37
CA GLY A 133 -2.56 -24.50 3.47
C GLY A 133 -2.37 -22.98 3.58
N PRO A 134 -1.25 -22.54 4.17
CA PRO A 134 -1.02 -21.13 4.44
C PRO A 134 -0.74 -20.30 3.18
N ASP A 135 -0.24 -20.93 2.12
CA ASP A 135 0.02 -20.30 0.82
C ASP A 135 -1.26 -19.90 0.05
N ARG A 136 -2.45 -20.22 0.57
CA ARG A 136 -3.74 -19.69 0.08
C ARG A 136 -4.12 -18.35 0.72
N VAL A 137 -3.30 -17.84 1.64
CA VAL A 137 -3.38 -16.48 2.16
C VAL A 137 -2.28 -15.65 1.50
N VAL A 138 -2.70 -14.63 0.74
CA VAL A 138 -1.80 -13.85 -0.11
C VAL A 138 -1.94 -12.37 0.22
N GLY A 139 -0.82 -11.64 0.23
CA GLY A 139 -0.79 -10.19 0.32
C GLY A 139 -0.06 -9.56 -0.85
N PHE A 140 -0.59 -8.44 -1.32
CA PHE A 140 0.04 -7.59 -2.32
C PHE A 140 0.26 -6.20 -1.69
N SER A 141 1.53 -5.82 -1.55
CA SER A 141 1.95 -4.49 -1.12
C SER A 141 3.22 -4.16 -1.88
N PRO A 142 3.26 -3.07 -2.67
CA PRO A 142 4.40 -2.78 -3.54
C PRO A 142 5.40 -1.80 -2.89
N ILE A 143 6.59 -1.68 -3.48
CA ILE A 143 7.58 -0.60 -3.28
C ILE A 143 7.84 -0.28 -1.78
N PRO A 144 8.63 -1.10 -1.07
CA PRO A 144 8.93 -0.86 0.35
C PRO A 144 9.69 0.46 0.59
N ALA A 145 10.44 0.96 -0.39
CA ALA A 145 11.28 2.15 -0.25
C ALA A 145 10.51 3.43 0.12
N MET A 146 9.23 3.54 -0.25
CA MET A 146 8.43 4.73 0.03
C MET A 146 7.90 4.79 1.47
N SER A 147 7.77 3.64 2.14
CA SER A 147 7.24 3.53 3.51
C SER A 147 7.56 2.16 4.14
N MET A 148 8.84 1.97 4.47
CA MET A 148 9.43 0.66 4.82
C MET A 148 8.64 -0.11 5.89
N VAL A 149 8.31 0.55 7.00
CA VAL A 149 7.58 -0.11 8.11
C VAL A 149 6.13 -0.38 7.74
N SER A 150 5.50 0.47 6.93
CA SER A 150 4.14 0.26 6.43
C SER A 150 4.07 -0.98 5.52
N TYR A 151 5.07 -1.18 4.65
CA TYR A 151 5.22 -2.41 3.88
C TYR A 151 5.47 -3.61 4.80
N ALA A 152 6.41 -3.47 5.75
CA ALA A 152 6.83 -4.54 6.65
C ALA A 152 5.71 -5.05 7.54
N ALA A 153 4.73 -4.22 7.90
CA ALA A 153 3.61 -4.61 8.74
C ALA A 153 2.84 -5.82 8.17
N GLY A 154 2.44 -5.75 6.90
CA GLY A 154 1.70 -6.82 6.24
C GLY A 154 2.58 -8.00 5.85
N SER A 155 3.76 -7.74 5.29
CA SER A 155 4.67 -8.82 4.85
C SER A 155 5.18 -9.65 6.03
N ARG A 156 5.52 -9.02 7.16
CA ARG A 156 5.90 -9.75 8.39
C ARG A 156 4.78 -10.65 8.90
N TYR A 157 3.54 -10.14 8.96
CA TYR A 157 2.39 -10.94 9.38
C TYR A 157 2.21 -12.17 8.48
N LEU A 158 2.23 -11.97 7.17
CA LEU A 158 2.07 -13.06 6.19
C LEU A 158 3.20 -14.08 6.29
N SER A 159 4.46 -13.64 6.32
CA SER A 159 5.60 -14.53 6.44
C SER A 159 5.57 -15.36 7.73
N LEU A 160 5.11 -14.79 8.85
CA LEU A 160 4.99 -15.53 10.12
C LEU A 160 3.93 -16.63 10.07
N ILE A 161 2.82 -16.42 9.34
CA ILE A 161 1.76 -17.43 9.18
C ILE A 161 1.99 -18.36 7.98
N GLY A 162 3.07 -18.17 7.21
CA GLY A 162 3.40 -18.94 6.00
C GLY A 162 2.65 -18.52 4.74
N GLY A 163 2.04 -17.33 4.73
CA GLY A 163 1.37 -16.74 3.57
C GLY A 163 2.34 -16.21 2.50
N VAL A 164 1.80 -15.93 1.31
CA VAL A 164 2.59 -15.48 0.15
C VAL A 164 2.65 -13.95 0.08
N CYS A 165 3.87 -13.42 -0.02
CA CYS A 165 4.13 -12.02 -0.36
C CYS A 165 4.35 -11.91 -1.87
N MET A 166 3.46 -11.23 -2.58
CA MET A 166 3.56 -11.06 -4.03
C MET A 166 4.67 -10.08 -4.41
N SER A 167 5.33 -10.33 -5.56
CA SER A 167 6.26 -9.40 -6.19
C SER A 167 5.52 -8.19 -6.79
N PHE A 168 6.28 -7.15 -7.14
CA PHE A 168 5.73 -5.91 -7.70
C PHE A 168 6.54 -5.34 -8.87
N TYR A 169 7.88 -5.46 -8.86
CA TYR A 169 8.75 -4.75 -9.80
C TYR A 169 8.68 -5.34 -11.22
N ASP A 170 8.68 -6.67 -11.28
CA ASP A 170 8.35 -7.48 -12.46
C ASP A 170 6.90 -7.25 -12.92
N TRP A 171 5.94 -7.26 -12.00
CA TRP A 171 4.52 -7.10 -12.29
C TRP A 171 4.18 -5.72 -12.89
N TYR A 172 4.81 -4.65 -12.40
CA TYR A 172 4.61 -3.30 -12.91
C TYR A 172 5.34 -3.05 -14.23
N CYS A 173 6.16 -4.00 -14.70
CA CYS A 173 7.07 -3.81 -15.82
C CYS A 173 8.10 -2.69 -15.56
N ASP A 174 8.37 -2.39 -14.28
CA ASP A 174 9.42 -1.47 -13.89
C ASP A 174 10.80 -2.17 -13.91
N LEU A 175 10.82 -3.50 -13.76
CA LEU A 175 12.01 -4.34 -13.93
C LEU A 175 12.39 -4.41 -15.43
N PRO A 176 13.54 -3.86 -15.85
CA PRO A 176 14.06 -4.10 -17.18
C PRO A 176 14.78 -5.46 -17.20
N PRO A 177 14.26 -6.52 -17.87
CA PRO A 177 14.89 -7.85 -17.84
C PRO A 177 16.31 -7.84 -18.43
N SER A 178 16.64 -6.85 -19.25
CA SER A 178 17.98 -6.62 -19.77
C SER A 178 19.02 -6.34 -18.68
N SER A 179 18.64 -5.74 -17.54
CA SER A 179 19.60 -5.46 -16.45
C SER A 179 20.14 -6.75 -15.82
N PRO A 180 19.29 -7.69 -15.36
CA PRO A 180 19.78 -9.00 -14.91
C PRO A 180 20.52 -9.80 -15.99
N GLN A 181 20.08 -9.73 -17.25
CA GLN A 181 20.76 -10.41 -18.36
C GLN A 181 22.17 -9.90 -18.62
N THR A 182 22.39 -8.59 -18.49
CA THR A 182 23.67 -7.94 -18.81
C THR A 182 24.63 -7.95 -17.62
N TRP A 183 24.10 -7.68 -16.42
CA TRP A 183 24.92 -7.39 -15.24
C TRP A 183 24.65 -8.31 -14.05
N GLY A 184 23.64 -9.18 -14.11
CA GLY A 184 23.20 -9.95 -12.95
C GLY A 184 22.62 -9.09 -11.83
N GLU A 185 22.21 -7.85 -12.12
CA GLU A 185 21.68 -6.87 -11.18
C GLU A 185 20.21 -6.58 -11.47
N GLN A 186 19.37 -6.45 -10.43
CA GLN A 186 17.96 -6.13 -10.59
C GLN A 186 17.81 -4.77 -11.28
N THR A 187 18.33 -3.71 -10.66
CA THR A 187 18.43 -2.36 -11.20
C THR A 187 19.31 -1.53 -10.28
N ASP A 188 20.40 -1.00 -10.82
CA ASP A 188 21.20 0.04 -10.19
C ASP A 188 21.46 1.14 -11.22
N VAL A 189 21.32 2.40 -10.81
CA VAL A 189 21.32 3.57 -11.72
C VAL A 189 22.01 4.77 -11.07
N PRO A 190 22.62 5.68 -11.86
CA PRO A 190 23.18 6.91 -11.32
C PRO A 190 22.10 7.81 -10.70
N GLU A 191 22.46 8.50 -9.62
CA GLU A 191 21.59 9.49 -8.99
C GLU A 191 21.36 10.72 -9.88
N SER A 192 20.31 11.51 -9.60
CA SER A 192 20.01 12.71 -10.39
C SER A 192 21.12 13.77 -10.37
N ALA A 193 21.90 13.84 -9.28
CA ALA A 193 23.03 14.77 -9.19
C ALA A 193 24.14 14.43 -10.19
N ASP A 194 24.30 13.14 -10.52
CA ASP A 194 25.35 12.69 -11.44
C ASP A 194 25.06 13.08 -12.90
N TRP A 195 23.81 13.41 -13.24
CA TRP A 195 23.48 13.98 -14.55
C TRP A 195 24.24 15.29 -14.81
N TYR A 196 24.55 16.07 -13.76
CA TYR A 196 25.32 17.31 -13.87
C TYR A 196 26.78 17.06 -14.29
N ASN A 197 27.32 15.87 -14.01
CA ASN A 197 28.68 15.49 -14.39
C ASN A 197 28.76 15.06 -15.87
N SER A 198 27.63 14.80 -16.53
CA SER A 198 27.62 14.38 -17.92
C SER A 198 27.75 15.56 -18.88
N THR A 199 28.62 15.41 -19.89
CA THR A 199 28.74 16.37 -20.99
C THR A 199 27.85 16.02 -22.19
N PHE A 200 27.14 14.88 -22.14
CA PHE A 200 26.19 14.46 -23.18
C PHE A 200 25.07 13.59 -22.59
N ILE A 201 23.81 13.98 -22.80
CA ILE A 201 22.64 13.27 -22.28
C ILE A 201 21.64 13.04 -23.41
N MET A 202 21.08 11.83 -23.47
CA MET A 202 19.96 11.50 -24.35
C MET A 202 18.76 11.04 -23.50
N ALA A 203 17.67 11.79 -23.55
CA ALA A 203 16.41 11.40 -22.91
C ALA A 203 15.58 10.55 -23.90
N TRP A 204 15.63 9.23 -23.74
CA TRP A 204 14.92 8.29 -24.63
C TRP A 204 13.78 7.60 -23.87
N GLY A 205 12.53 7.89 -24.26
CA GLY A 205 11.35 7.28 -23.62
C GLY A 205 11.15 7.67 -22.16
N SER A 206 11.86 8.71 -21.68
CA SER A 206 11.75 9.26 -20.34
C SER A 206 11.27 10.70 -20.41
N ASN A 207 10.11 10.97 -19.80
CA ASN A 207 9.46 12.29 -19.82
C ASN A 207 9.92 13.15 -18.63
N VAL A 208 11.22 13.41 -18.54
CA VAL A 208 11.79 14.36 -17.59
C VAL A 208 11.33 15.76 -18.01
N PRO A 209 10.77 16.58 -17.08
CA PRO A 209 10.36 17.95 -17.38
C PRO A 209 11.54 18.87 -17.70
#